data_AF-A0A4U9VDM2-F1
#
_entry.id   AF-A0A4U9VDM2-F1
#
_cell.length_a   1.000
_cell.length_b   1.000
_cell.length_c   1.000
_cell.angle_alpha   90.00
_cell.angle_beta   90.00
_cell.angle_gamma   90.00
#
_symmetry.space_group_name_H-M   'P 1'
#
loop_
_entity.id
_entity.type
_entity.pdbx_description
1 polymer ?
#
loop_
_entity_poly.entity_id
_entity_poly.type
_entity_poly.pdbx_seq_one_letter_code
_entity_poly.pdbx_strand_id
1 'polypeptide(L)'
;MVRTIYFYVFFFLIVSCSVRRQLPTLQLKENVSERLLLNGYYYTQLDSVFFDIIFLYKNGIVYQGGNPRIKHGFKNIDETFSKSNVNDKKTGYIWGLYIVDGNNITIERYLTPIYAEKYQTYVDKGHIINERQFIITSRKYIKTGKLEARQDTFNFRPLSTKPDSTNNFIN
;
A
#
# COMPACT_ATOMS: atom_id res chain seq x y z
N MET A 1 -62.36 -27.55 -7.06
CA MET A 1 -61.15 -27.96 -6.32
C MET A 1 -60.09 -28.38 -7.32
N VAL A 2 -59.27 -27.45 -7.83
CA VAL A 2 -57.88 -27.70 -8.30
C VAL A 2 -57.15 -26.37 -8.13
N ARG A 3 -56.13 -26.37 -7.27
CA ARG A 3 -55.23 -25.24 -7.01
C ARG A 3 -54.19 -25.20 -8.13
N THR A 4 -54.02 -24.07 -8.80
CA THR A 4 -52.85 -23.83 -9.66
C THR A 4 -52.07 -22.67 -9.07
N ILE A 5 -50.94 -23.04 -8.45
CA ILE A 5 -49.98 -22.17 -7.80
C ILE A 5 -49.22 -21.42 -8.90
N TYR A 6 -49.40 -20.10 -8.99
CA TYR A 6 -48.55 -19.27 -9.84
C TYR A 6 -47.19 -19.09 -9.14
N PHE A 7 -46.16 -19.63 -9.79
CA PHE A 7 -44.76 -19.57 -9.40
C PHE A 7 -44.29 -18.12 -9.26
N TYR A 8 -43.93 -17.73 -8.03
CA TYR A 8 -43.12 -16.55 -7.76
C TYR A 8 -41.71 -16.78 -8.30
N VAL A 9 -41.40 -16.25 -9.49
CA VAL A 9 -40.00 -16.03 -9.91
C VAL A 9 -39.70 -14.56 -9.66
N PHE A 10 -39.52 -14.22 -8.38
CA PHE A 10 -39.00 -12.92 -8.00
C PHE A 10 -37.49 -12.94 -8.28
N PHE A 11 -37.12 -12.29 -9.38
CA PHE A 11 -35.77 -12.16 -9.89
C PHE A 11 -34.92 -11.41 -8.85
N PHE A 12 -34.20 -12.15 -8.00
CA PHE A 12 -33.16 -11.59 -7.13
C PHE A 12 -32.00 -11.12 -8.02
N LEU A 13 -32.11 -9.90 -8.56
CA LEU A 13 -30.95 -9.11 -8.95
C LEU A 13 -30.22 -8.72 -7.66
N ILE A 14 -29.42 -9.66 -7.15
CA ILE A 14 -28.38 -9.35 -6.19
C ILE A 14 -27.43 -8.44 -6.93
N VAL A 15 -27.63 -7.13 -6.80
CA VAL A 15 -26.63 -6.13 -7.15
C VAL A 15 -25.47 -6.41 -6.21
N SER A 16 -24.56 -7.27 -6.65
CA SER A 16 -23.26 -7.43 -6.02
C SER A 16 -22.55 -6.11 -6.23
N CYS A 17 -22.74 -5.20 -5.27
CA CYS A 17 -22.01 -3.95 -5.17
C CYS A 17 -20.58 -4.33 -4.77
N SER A 18 -19.85 -4.91 -5.72
CA SER A 18 -18.42 -5.13 -5.55
C SER A 18 -17.78 -3.76 -5.43
N VAL A 19 -17.07 -3.52 -4.33
CA VAL A 19 -16.31 -2.29 -4.14
C VAL A 19 -15.26 -2.22 -5.25
N ARG A 20 -15.57 -1.46 -6.31
CA ARG A 20 -14.72 -1.36 -7.49
C ARG A 20 -13.45 -0.60 -7.12
N ARG A 21 -12.34 -1.31 -7.10
CA ARG A 21 -11.01 -0.76 -6.84
C ARG A 21 -10.54 0.05 -8.04
N GLN A 22 -10.00 1.25 -7.81
CA GLN A 22 -9.32 2.01 -8.85
C GLN A 22 -8.06 1.25 -9.30
N LEU A 23 -7.83 1.14 -10.59
CA LEU A 23 -6.57 0.57 -11.09
C LEU A 23 -5.42 1.54 -10.82
N PRO A 24 -4.24 1.06 -10.40
CA PRO A 24 -3.06 1.89 -10.32
C PRO A 24 -2.73 2.52 -11.67
N THR A 25 -2.20 3.74 -11.63
CA THR A 25 -1.70 4.46 -12.81
C THR A 25 -0.28 4.07 -13.16
N LEU A 26 0.53 3.67 -12.17
CA LEU A 26 1.84 3.07 -12.38
C LEU A 26 1.69 1.67 -12.96
N GLN A 27 2.64 1.32 -13.82
CA GLN A 27 2.80 -0.04 -14.32
C GLN A 27 3.82 -0.79 -13.46
N LEU A 28 3.57 -2.08 -13.26
CA LEU A 28 4.51 -2.96 -12.57
C LEU A 28 5.84 -2.99 -13.32
N LYS A 29 6.93 -2.68 -12.62
CA LYS A 29 8.29 -2.66 -13.18
C LYS A 29 9.27 -3.13 -12.13
N GLU A 30 10.14 -4.07 -12.48
CA GLU A 30 11.22 -4.48 -11.59
C GLU A 30 12.13 -3.28 -11.27
N ASN A 31 12.41 -3.11 -9.99
CA ASN A 31 13.43 -2.20 -9.52
C ASN A 31 14.81 -2.83 -9.76
N VAL A 32 15.40 -2.47 -10.89
CA VAL A 32 16.78 -2.80 -11.26
C VAL A 32 17.82 -1.82 -10.67
N SER A 33 17.36 -0.83 -9.90
CA SER A 33 18.21 0.17 -9.27
C SER A 33 18.77 -0.34 -7.94
N GLU A 34 20.07 -0.12 -7.72
CA GLU A 34 20.74 -0.39 -6.43
C GLU A 34 20.70 0.82 -5.48
N ARG A 35 19.92 1.84 -5.82
CA ARG A 35 19.86 3.12 -5.09
C ARG A 35 19.15 3.03 -3.74
N LEU A 36 18.50 1.90 -3.41
CA LEU A 36 17.74 1.70 -2.16
C LEU A 36 17.99 0.29 -1.63
N LEU A 37 18.21 0.17 -0.32
CA LEU A 37 18.26 -1.12 0.35
C LEU A 37 16.85 -1.75 0.40
N LEU A 38 16.79 -3.04 0.08
CA LEU A 38 15.54 -3.81 0.01
C LEU A 38 15.41 -4.88 1.11
N ASN A 39 16.42 -5.06 1.96
CA ASN A 39 16.47 -6.07 3.04
C ASN A 39 15.93 -5.51 4.38
N GLY A 40 14.79 -4.82 4.32
CA GLY A 40 14.18 -4.18 5.48
C GLY A 40 12.90 -3.44 5.12
N TYR A 41 12.57 -2.43 5.90
CA TYR A 41 11.47 -1.51 5.65
C TYR A 41 11.92 -0.07 5.78
N TYR A 42 11.14 0.83 5.19
CA TYR A 42 11.28 2.26 5.36
C TYR A 42 10.17 2.78 6.26
N TYR A 43 10.49 3.76 7.08
CA TYR A 43 9.51 4.40 7.96
C TYR A 43 9.63 5.92 7.96
N THR A 44 8.50 6.60 8.08
CA THR A 44 8.43 8.04 8.37
C THR A 44 7.50 8.28 9.55
N GLN A 45 7.76 9.33 10.31
CA GLN A 45 6.88 9.75 11.37
C GLN A 45 5.65 10.46 10.77
N LEU A 46 4.44 10.07 11.19
CA LEU A 46 3.19 10.72 10.78
C LEU A 46 2.74 11.79 11.77
N ASP A 47 2.87 11.48 13.06
CA ASP A 47 2.60 12.40 14.17
C ASP A 47 3.49 12.06 15.39
N SER A 48 3.17 12.56 16.58
CA SER A 48 4.00 12.37 17.77
C SER A 48 4.21 10.90 18.17
N VAL A 49 3.38 9.96 17.69
CA VAL A 49 3.38 8.56 18.15
C VAL A 49 3.21 7.54 17.04
N PHE A 50 2.64 7.91 15.90
CA PHE A 50 2.38 7.02 14.77
C PHE A 50 3.40 7.19 13.64
N PHE A 51 3.71 6.07 13.00
CA PHE A 51 4.66 5.98 11.91
C PHE A 51 4.00 5.33 10.70
N ASP A 52 4.41 5.69 9.50
CA ASP A 52 4.08 4.97 8.28
C ASP A 52 5.22 4.02 7.96
N ILE A 53 4.91 2.75 7.73
CA ILE A 53 5.88 1.70 7.42
C ILE A 53 5.58 1.15 6.02
N ILE A 54 6.61 1.11 5.18
CA ILE A 54 6.51 0.50 3.86
C ILE A 54 7.66 -0.45 3.59
N PHE A 55 7.36 -1.52 2.87
CA PHE A 55 8.32 -2.49 2.38
C PHE A 55 8.41 -2.36 0.87
N LEU A 56 9.62 -2.14 0.37
CA LEU A 56 9.91 -2.09 -1.06
C LEU A 56 10.43 -3.46 -1.51
N TYR A 57 9.91 -3.98 -2.62
CA TYR A 57 10.32 -5.26 -3.18
C TYR A 57 10.99 -5.10 -4.53
N LYS A 58 11.89 -6.02 -4.87
CA LYS A 58 12.64 -5.99 -6.13
C LYS A 58 11.71 -5.93 -7.34
N ASN A 59 10.57 -6.62 -7.30
CA ASN A 59 9.59 -6.62 -8.38
C ASN A 59 8.77 -5.32 -8.54
N GLY A 60 9.09 -4.23 -7.83
CA GLY A 60 8.37 -2.95 -7.94
C GLY A 60 7.11 -2.85 -7.08
N ILE A 61 6.85 -3.85 -6.23
CA ILE A 61 5.71 -3.84 -5.31
C ILE A 61 6.08 -3.07 -4.03
N VAL A 62 5.10 -2.34 -3.50
CA VAL A 62 5.08 -1.80 -2.14
C VAL A 62 4.07 -2.55 -1.30
N TYR A 63 4.45 -2.90 -0.07
CA TYR A 63 3.54 -3.36 0.98
C TYR A 63 3.54 -2.37 2.13
N GLN A 64 2.36 -1.89 2.50
CA GLN A 64 2.15 -0.96 3.61
C GLN A 64 1.95 -1.75 4.91
N GLY A 65 2.89 -1.60 5.85
CA GLY A 65 2.87 -2.23 7.18
C GLY A 65 1.93 -1.55 8.18
N GLY A 66 0.94 -0.80 7.69
CA GLY A 66 0.04 0.00 8.52
C GLY A 66 0.74 1.15 9.25
N ASN A 67 0.06 1.66 10.28
CA ASN A 67 0.50 2.83 11.02
C ASN A 67 0.66 2.52 12.52
N PRO A 68 1.69 1.75 12.91
CA PRO A 68 1.87 1.36 14.30
C PRO A 68 2.27 2.55 15.18
N ARG A 69 1.86 2.48 16.45
CA ARG A 69 2.37 3.36 17.50
C ARG A 69 3.71 2.85 18.02
N ILE A 70 4.73 3.70 18.01
CA ILE A 70 6.09 3.34 18.45
C ILE A 70 6.39 4.02 19.79
N LYS A 71 5.94 3.41 20.90
CA LYS A 71 6.19 3.93 22.25
C LYS A 71 7.47 3.39 22.90
N HIS A 72 7.86 2.15 22.56
CA HIS A 72 8.98 1.43 23.20
C HIS A 72 10.06 1.01 22.19
N GLY A 73 10.25 1.83 21.15
CA GLY A 73 11.13 1.51 20.03
C GLY A 73 10.55 0.45 19.08
N PHE A 74 11.36 0.02 18.13
CA PHE A 74 10.93 -0.76 16.97
C PHE A 74 10.89 -2.28 17.20
N LYS A 75 11.32 -2.79 18.36
CA LYS A 75 11.42 -4.24 18.61
C LYS A 75 10.10 -4.97 18.35
N ASN A 76 8.99 -4.43 18.83
CA ASN A 76 7.66 -5.02 18.64
C ASN A 76 7.23 -5.04 17.16
N ILE A 77 7.65 -4.04 16.39
CA ILE A 77 7.39 -3.95 14.95
C ILE A 77 8.18 -5.03 14.22
N ASP A 78 9.49 -5.12 14.51
CA ASP A 78 10.35 -6.12 13.89
C ASP A 78 9.85 -7.53 14.17
N GLU A 79 9.44 -7.82 15.41
CA GLU A 79 8.85 -9.10 15.79
C GLU A 79 7.52 -9.38 15.09
N THR A 80 6.69 -8.34 14.88
CA THR A 80 5.41 -8.47 14.18
C THR A 80 5.61 -8.89 12.73
N PHE A 81 6.53 -8.23 12.03
CA PHE A 81 6.78 -8.50 10.61
C PHE A 81 7.68 -9.71 10.35
N SER A 82 8.53 -10.08 11.32
CA SER A 82 9.37 -11.29 11.21
C SER A 82 8.55 -12.58 11.38
N LYS A 83 7.40 -12.51 12.07
CA LYS A 83 6.45 -13.63 12.16
C LYS A 83 5.65 -13.65 10.85
N SER A 84 5.99 -14.56 9.95
CA SER A 84 5.48 -14.72 8.56
C SER A 84 3.96 -14.71 8.34
N ASN A 85 3.14 -14.59 9.39
CA ASN A 85 1.69 -14.75 9.37
C ASN A 85 0.93 -13.44 9.60
N VAL A 86 1.43 -12.33 9.05
CA VAL A 86 0.59 -11.14 8.95
C VAL A 86 -0.48 -11.47 7.89
N ASN A 87 -1.73 -11.65 8.31
CA ASN A 87 -2.86 -12.22 7.54
C ASN A 87 -3.40 -11.24 6.46
N ASP A 88 -2.51 -10.41 5.95
CA ASP A 88 -2.74 -9.14 5.28
C ASP A 88 -2.90 -9.28 3.76
N LYS A 89 -2.57 -10.45 3.22
CA LYS A 89 -2.71 -10.76 1.78
C LYS A 89 -4.15 -10.72 1.24
N LYS A 90 -5.15 -10.60 2.12
CA LYS A 90 -6.56 -10.43 1.74
C LYS A 90 -6.97 -8.96 1.61
N THR A 91 -6.11 -8.04 2.03
CA THR A 91 -6.42 -6.62 2.07
C THR A 91 -5.81 -5.95 0.84
N GLY A 92 -6.64 -5.45 -0.08
CA GLY A 92 -6.14 -4.88 -1.33
C GLY A 92 -5.43 -3.53 -1.18
N TYR A 93 -5.85 -2.71 -0.20
CA TYR A 93 -5.39 -1.32 -0.06
C TYR A 93 -3.97 -1.16 0.50
N ILE A 94 -3.41 -2.22 1.08
CA ILE A 94 -2.04 -2.17 1.62
C ILE A 94 -0.98 -2.45 0.54
N TRP A 95 -1.41 -2.83 -0.66
CA TRP A 95 -0.51 -3.09 -1.79
C TRP A 95 -0.40 -1.86 -2.67
N GLY A 96 0.78 -1.62 -3.21
CA GLY A 96 1.05 -0.52 -4.11
C GLY A 96 2.19 -0.83 -5.07
N LEU A 97 2.51 0.15 -5.90
CA LEU A 97 3.60 0.08 -6.86
C LEU A 97 4.61 1.18 -6.56
N TYR A 98 5.88 0.92 -6.86
CA TYR A 98 6.87 1.98 -6.92
C TYR A 98 7.80 1.80 -8.11
N ILE A 99 8.36 2.92 -8.55
CA ILE A 99 9.41 2.97 -9.55
C ILE A 99 10.54 3.87 -9.07
N VAL A 100 11.76 3.52 -9.47
CA VAL A 100 12.96 4.32 -9.27
C VAL A 100 13.51 4.73 -10.62
N ASP A 101 13.76 6.02 -10.81
CA ASP A 101 14.35 6.58 -12.03
C ASP A 101 15.43 7.61 -11.65
N GLY A 102 16.70 7.21 -11.82
CA GLY A 102 17.85 7.96 -11.31
C GLY A 102 17.77 8.19 -9.81
N ASN A 103 17.63 9.45 -9.41
CA ASN A 103 17.46 9.86 -8.01
C ASN A 103 16.01 10.06 -7.61
N ASN A 104 15.05 9.75 -8.47
CA ASN A 104 13.64 9.94 -8.19
C ASN A 104 12.99 8.62 -7.77
N ILE A 105 12.08 8.71 -6.81
CA ILE A 105 11.17 7.63 -6.44
C ILE A 105 9.74 8.10 -6.64
N THR A 106 8.93 7.25 -7.28
CA THR A 106 7.48 7.45 -7.38
C THR A 106 6.79 6.26 -6.77
N ILE A 107 5.86 6.48 -5.84
CA ILE A 107 5.13 5.43 -5.13
C ILE A 107 3.64 5.67 -5.33
N GLU A 108 2.91 4.68 -5.81
CA GLU A 108 1.45 4.69 -5.87
C GLU A 108 0.88 3.71 -4.86
N ARG A 109 -0.02 4.20 -4.00
CA ARG A 109 -0.70 3.41 -2.95
C ARG A 109 -2.19 3.70 -2.97
N TYR A 110 -2.96 2.81 -2.36
CA TYR A 110 -4.36 3.07 -2.08
C TYR A 110 -4.53 3.89 -0.81
N LEU A 111 -5.52 4.78 -0.81
CA LEU A 111 -6.09 5.31 0.42
C LEU A 111 -6.82 4.18 1.15
N THR A 112 -6.62 4.10 2.45
CA THR A 112 -7.46 3.28 3.32
C THR A 112 -8.91 3.73 3.11
N PRO A 113 -9.81 2.84 2.67
CA PRO A 113 -11.19 3.22 2.40
C PRO A 113 -11.87 3.61 3.70
N ILE A 114 -12.54 4.76 3.70
CA ILE A 114 -13.55 5.08 4.70
C ILE A 114 -14.84 4.34 4.26
N TYR A 115 -15.62 3.84 5.22
CA TYR A 115 -16.78 2.95 4.98
C TYR A 115 -17.51 3.17 3.65
N ALA A 116 -17.64 2.09 2.87
CA ALA A 116 -18.31 2.03 1.57
C ALA A 116 -17.69 2.88 0.43
N GLU A 117 -16.55 3.53 0.64
CA GLU A 117 -15.84 4.21 -0.45
C GLU A 117 -15.05 3.24 -1.33
N LYS A 118 -14.99 3.56 -2.63
CA LYS A 118 -14.09 2.90 -3.57
C LYS A 118 -12.64 3.16 -3.15
N TYR A 119 -11.79 2.14 -3.26
CA TYR A 119 -10.34 2.30 -3.13
C TYR A 119 -9.84 3.35 -4.13
N GLN A 120 -9.38 4.49 -3.61
CA GLN A 120 -8.80 5.57 -4.41
C GLN A 120 -7.28 5.46 -4.33
N THR A 121 -6.56 5.79 -5.40
CA THR A 121 -5.09 5.84 -5.35
C THR A 121 -4.56 7.25 -5.19
N TYR A 122 -3.36 7.35 -4.64
CA TYR A 122 -2.54 8.55 -4.66
C TYR A 122 -1.11 8.20 -5.07
N VAL A 123 -0.45 9.17 -5.69
CA VAL A 123 0.94 9.05 -6.15
C VAL A 123 1.79 10.02 -5.34
N ASP A 124 2.74 9.46 -4.60
CA ASP A 124 3.82 10.17 -3.93
C ASP A 124 5.01 10.29 -4.89
N LYS A 125 5.60 11.48 -4.98
CA LYS A 125 6.86 11.71 -5.68
C LYS A 125 7.90 12.23 -4.71
N GLY A 126 9.12 11.74 -4.87
CA GLY A 126 10.22 12.08 -4.00
C GLY A 126 11.58 11.88 -4.65
N HIS A 127 12.62 12.15 -3.88
CA HIS A 127 14.00 11.96 -4.28
C HIS A 127 14.78 11.13 -3.25
N ILE A 128 15.68 10.30 -3.76
CA ILE A 128 16.54 9.40 -3.00
C ILE A 128 17.79 10.19 -2.58
N ILE A 129 18.04 10.24 -1.28
CA ILE A 129 19.22 10.89 -0.69
C ILE A 129 20.40 9.93 -0.74
N ASN A 130 20.19 8.70 -0.27
CA ASN A 130 21.14 7.60 -0.28
C ASN A 130 20.40 6.27 -0.16
N GLU A 131 21.12 5.15 -0.09
CA GLU A 131 20.55 3.81 -0.04
C GLU A 131 19.66 3.52 1.18
N ARG A 132 19.71 4.38 2.21
CA ARG A 132 18.96 4.25 3.45
C ARG A 132 17.88 5.33 3.62
N GLN A 133 17.76 6.27 2.69
CA GLN A 133 16.90 7.42 2.89
C GLN A 133 16.39 8.02 1.58
N PHE A 134 15.10 8.36 1.57
CA PHE A 134 14.48 9.18 0.54
C PHE A 134 13.46 10.14 1.17
N ILE A 135 13.09 11.18 0.43
CA ILE A 135 12.15 12.21 0.87
C ILE A 135 11.00 12.29 -0.13
N ILE A 136 9.77 12.15 0.35
CA ILE A 136 8.57 12.46 -0.44
C ILE A 136 8.30 13.96 -0.35
N THR A 137 8.24 14.61 -1.51
CA THR A 137 8.07 16.07 -1.63
C THR A 137 6.68 16.47 -2.11
N SER A 138 5.94 15.54 -2.72
CA SER A 138 4.58 15.81 -3.19
C SER A 138 3.71 14.58 -3.23
N ARG A 139 2.41 14.79 -3.08
CA ARG A 139 1.35 13.80 -3.23
C ARG A 139 0.30 14.29 -4.20
N LYS A 140 -0.11 13.45 -5.15
CA LYS A 140 -1.26 13.66 -6.04
C LYS A 140 -2.34 12.64 -5.76
N TYR A 141 -3.52 13.08 -5.37
CA TYR A 141 -4.70 12.22 -5.25
C TYR A 141 -5.30 12.01 -6.63
N ILE A 142 -5.38 10.77 -7.11
CA ILE A 142 -5.72 10.53 -8.50
C ILE A 142 -7.18 10.87 -8.80
N LYS A 143 -8.10 10.53 -7.88
CA LYS A 143 -9.53 10.81 -8.06
C LYS A 143 -9.86 12.30 -8.12
N THR A 144 -9.26 13.10 -7.24
CA THR A 144 -9.59 14.53 -7.10
C THR A 144 -8.64 15.44 -7.87
N GLY A 145 -7.49 14.93 -8.31
CA GLY A 145 -6.40 15.72 -8.87
C GLY A 145 -5.69 16.62 -7.85
N LYS A 146 -6.10 16.60 -6.57
CA LYS A 146 -5.52 17.43 -5.52
C LYS A 146 -4.02 17.17 -5.42
N LEU A 147 -3.25 18.25 -5.37
CA LEU A 147 -1.81 18.24 -5.12
C LEU A 147 -1.53 18.73 -3.70
N GLU A 148 -0.65 18.03 -3.00
CA GLU A 148 -0.17 18.40 -1.68
C GLU A 148 1.36 18.43 -1.68
N ALA A 149 1.95 19.50 -1.15
CA ALA A 149 3.36 19.53 -0.82
C ALA A 149 3.61 18.68 0.44
N ARG A 150 4.73 17.97 0.46
CA ARG A 150 5.14 17.04 1.52
C ARG A 150 6.62 17.27 1.88
N GLN A 151 7.03 16.77 3.03
CA GLN A 151 8.44 16.69 3.44
C GLN A 151 8.64 15.44 4.30
N ASP A 152 8.14 14.29 3.81
CA ASP A 152 8.18 13.05 4.57
C ASP A 152 9.52 12.35 4.35
N THR A 153 10.35 12.28 5.39
CA THR A 153 11.65 11.61 5.32
C THR A 153 11.52 10.15 5.73
N PHE A 154 11.68 9.26 4.76
CA PHE A 154 11.64 7.82 4.97
C PHE A 154 13.04 7.29 5.28
N ASN A 155 13.18 6.65 6.43
CA ASN A 155 14.44 6.09 6.91
C ASN A 155 14.40 4.56 6.85
N PHE A 156 15.50 3.95 6.44
CA PHE A 156 15.65 2.51 6.35
C PHE A 156 15.89 1.89 7.72
N ARG A 157 15.21 0.76 7.95
CA ARG A 157 15.45 -0.14 9.07
C ARG A 157 15.63 -1.58 8.55
N PRO A 158 16.76 -2.24 8.87
CA PRO A 158 16.98 -3.62 8.46
C PRO A 158 15.98 -4.56 9.15
N LEU A 159 15.57 -5.60 8.44
CA LEU A 159 14.71 -6.67 8.96
C LEU A 159 15.23 -8.01 8.42
N SER A 160 15.39 -9.00 9.31
CA SER A 160 15.92 -10.32 8.94
C SER A 160 15.04 -11.05 7.94
N THR A 161 13.72 -10.98 8.12
CA THR A 161 12.72 -11.61 7.25
C THR A 161 11.62 -10.62 6.96
N LYS A 162 11.41 -10.29 5.68
CA LYS A 162 10.27 -9.50 5.24
C LYS A 162 9.03 -10.37 5.06
N PRO A 163 7.83 -9.81 5.17
CA PRO A 163 6.65 -10.39 4.54
C PRO A 163 6.93 -10.68 3.05
N ASP A 164 6.32 -11.72 2.50
CA ASP A 164 6.49 -11.98 1.06
C ASP A 164 5.66 -11.00 0.22
N SER A 165 6.10 -10.77 -1.01
CA SER A 165 5.43 -9.85 -1.95
C SER A 165 4.27 -10.48 -2.73
N THR A 166 3.93 -11.75 -2.46
CA THR A 166 2.93 -12.49 -3.25
C THR A 166 1.53 -11.99 -2.92
N ASN A 167 0.84 -11.44 -3.92
CA ASN A 167 -0.51 -10.90 -3.78
C ASN A 167 -1.30 -11.10 -5.08
N ASN A 168 -2.64 -11.07 -4.99
CA ASN A 168 -3.55 -11.22 -6.14
C ASN A 168 -4.12 -9.87 -6.61
N PHE A 169 -3.54 -8.77 -6.16
CA PHE A 169 -4.05 -7.41 -6.34
C PHE A 169 -3.28 -6.66 -7.43
N ILE A 170 -2.01 -6.97 -7.63
CA ILE A 170 -1.15 -6.33 -8.60
C ILE A 170 -0.68 -7.41 -9.57
N ASN A 171 -1.12 -7.28 -10.82
CA ASN A 171 -0.75 -8.15 -11.94
C ASN A 171 -0.10 -7.31 -13.03
#